data_AF-A0A257KAH8-F1
#
_entry.id   AF-A0A257KAH8-F1
#
_cell.length_a   1.000
_cell.length_b   1.000
_cell.length_c   1.000
_cell.angle_alpha   90.00
_cell.angle_beta   90.00
_cell.angle_gamma   90.00
#
_symmetry.space_group_name_H-M   'P 1'
#
loop_
_entity.id
_entity.type
_entity.pdbx_description
1 polymer ?
#
loop_
_entity_poly.entity_id
_entity_poly.type
_entity_poly.pdbx_seq_one_letter_code
_entity_poly.pdbx_strand_id
1 'polypeptide(L)'
;MVFGNNPILYADPDGKDIIVLRNSDGAHGTGHGAILVGDNKNGWTYISKDGYTGSALGSKPKFIVQKFDNIEQFRHSVHNFETNETHSTADGKEAKGLTFKLDKDGNKIQRYDQALYIPTTQANGTSTDTKTIQNATNSAKSDYCLMNGDCSDVVADGLSGSKDYNGIPIKNGNTIPTGQALIDSWNKAPNTKFNRIADRNKSDINYDAGVKPDDKTLKKGETGTK
;
A
#
# COMPACT_ATOMS: atom_id res chain seq x y z
N MET A 1 27.26 -6.02 -26.94
CA MET A 1 25.88 -5.58 -26.64
C MET A 1 25.68 -5.70 -25.16
N VAL A 2 25.50 -4.58 -24.46
CA VAL A 2 25.21 -4.58 -23.03
C VAL A 2 23.69 -4.64 -22.89
N PHE A 3 23.17 -5.74 -22.36
CA PHE A 3 21.78 -5.83 -21.93
C PHE A 3 21.63 -4.95 -20.69
N GLY A 4 20.93 -3.82 -20.83
CA GLY A 4 20.60 -2.95 -19.71
C GLY A 4 19.63 -3.67 -18.77
N ASN A 5 20.09 -3.98 -17.56
CA ASN A 5 19.29 -4.52 -16.46
C ASN A 5 18.23 -3.51 -16.01
N ASN A 6 17.10 -3.44 -16.71
CA ASN A 6 15.89 -2.77 -16.23
C ASN A 6 14.90 -3.82 -15.68
N PRO A 7 14.72 -3.93 -14.34
CA PRO A 7 13.84 -4.91 -13.70
C PRO A 7 12.33 -4.59 -13.86
N ILE A 8 11.95 -3.64 -14.72
CA ILE A 8 10.56 -3.17 -14.88
C ILE A 8 9.70 -4.16 -15.72
N LEU A 9 10.31 -5.22 -16.30
CA LEU A 9 9.66 -6.13 -17.25
C LEU A 9 8.89 -7.32 -16.65
N TYR A 10 8.75 -7.43 -15.32
CA TYR A 10 8.10 -8.59 -14.67
C TYR A 10 6.71 -8.31 -14.10
N ALA A 11 6.08 -7.18 -14.42
CA ALA A 11 4.63 -7.07 -14.25
C ALA A 11 3.98 -7.80 -15.43
N ASP A 12 3.23 -8.87 -15.16
CA ASP A 12 2.44 -9.56 -16.17
C ASP A 12 1.51 -8.53 -16.86
N PRO A 13 1.72 -8.19 -18.15
CA PRO A 13 0.96 -7.15 -18.83
C PRO A 13 -0.55 -7.48 -18.91
N ASP A 14 -0.89 -8.76 -18.80
CA ASP A 14 -2.25 -9.30 -18.86
C ASP A 14 -2.72 -9.85 -17.51
N GLY A 15 -1.84 -9.90 -16.51
CA GLY A 15 -2.04 -10.60 -15.25
C GLY A 15 -2.43 -9.66 -14.13
N LYS A 16 -3.51 -10.06 -13.46
CA LYS A 16 -3.98 -9.53 -12.19
C LYS A 16 -2.98 -9.87 -11.09
N ASP A 17 -2.52 -8.85 -10.36
CA ASP A 17 -1.46 -8.96 -9.37
C ASP A 17 -1.73 -8.12 -8.12
N ILE A 18 -0.92 -8.36 -7.09
CA ILE A 18 -0.93 -7.59 -5.85
C ILE A 18 0.41 -6.87 -5.68
N ILE A 19 0.38 -5.57 -5.42
CA ILE A 19 1.53 -4.81 -4.92
C ILE A 19 1.25 -4.37 -3.49
N VAL A 20 2.10 -4.80 -2.55
CA VAL A 20 2.08 -4.33 -1.17
C VAL A 20 3.03 -3.14 -1.05
N LEU A 21 2.52 -2.01 -0.58
CA LEU A 21 3.27 -0.76 -0.45
C LEU A 21 3.63 -0.50 1.02
N ARG A 22 4.86 -0.05 1.26
CA ARG A 22 5.34 0.41 2.57
C ARG A 22 5.90 1.82 2.44
N ASN A 23 5.51 2.65 3.40
CA ASN A 23 6.20 3.86 3.81
C ASN A 23 6.90 3.52 5.13
N SER A 24 8.20 3.28 5.11
CA SER A 24 8.93 2.77 6.28
C SER A 24 9.06 3.81 7.40
N ASP A 25 9.11 5.10 7.04
CA ASP A 25 9.20 6.22 7.98
C ASP A 25 7.82 6.72 8.47
N GLY A 26 6.74 6.19 7.89
CA GLY A 26 5.36 6.52 8.25
C GLY A 26 5.09 6.34 9.75
N ALA A 27 4.17 7.16 10.29
CA ALA A 27 3.77 7.11 11.70
C ALA A 27 4.96 7.06 12.68
N HIS A 28 5.92 7.97 12.50
CA HIS A 28 7.13 8.09 13.32
C HIS A 28 7.99 6.81 13.34
N GLY A 29 8.17 6.17 12.19
CA GLY A 29 9.01 4.98 12.02
C GLY A 29 8.34 3.64 12.35
N THR A 30 7.05 3.64 12.72
CA THR A 30 6.28 2.38 12.84
C THR A 30 5.85 1.82 11.48
N GLY A 31 5.80 2.69 10.47
CA GLY A 31 5.48 2.41 9.08
C GLY A 31 4.05 2.79 8.72
N HIS A 32 3.77 2.77 7.42
CA HIS A 32 2.41 2.81 6.86
C HIS A 32 2.28 1.85 5.68
N GLY A 33 1.14 1.17 5.59
CA GLY A 33 0.87 0.16 4.58
C GLY A 33 -0.26 0.55 3.63
N ALA A 34 -0.16 0.12 2.38
CA ALA A 34 -1.27 0.12 1.43
C ALA A 34 -1.16 -1.07 0.47
N ILE A 35 -2.21 -1.31 -0.31
CA ILE A 35 -2.25 -2.38 -1.30
C ILE A 35 -2.77 -1.84 -2.63
N LEU A 36 -2.15 -2.25 -3.72
CA LEU A 36 -2.67 -2.13 -5.08
C LEU A 36 -3.03 -3.53 -5.57
N VAL A 37 -4.19 -3.68 -6.20
CA VAL A 37 -4.65 -4.95 -6.77
C VAL A 37 -5.13 -4.71 -8.19
N GLY A 38 -4.63 -5.47 -9.15
CA GLY A 38 -5.01 -5.38 -10.55
C GLY A 38 -3.80 -5.42 -11.46
N ASP A 39 -3.88 -4.70 -12.59
CA ASP A 39 -2.90 -4.76 -13.67
C ASP A 39 -2.93 -3.51 -14.56
N ASN A 40 -1.98 -3.37 -15.48
CA ASN A 40 -1.89 -2.19 -16.35
C ASN A 40 -2.91 -2.17 -17.50
N LYS A 41 -3.66 -3.25 -17.72
CA LYS A 41 -4.65 -3.40 -18.80
C LYS A 41 -6.07 -3.09 -18.31
N ASN A 42 -6.41 -3.53 -17.11
CA ASN A 42 -7.71 -3.44 -16.46
C ASN A 42 -7.74 -2.34 -15.37
N GLY A 43 -6.56 -1.85 -14.99
CA GLY A 43 -6.34 -0.84 -13.97
C GLY A 43 -5.99 -1.43 -12.59
N TRP A 44 -5.46 -0.58 -11.75
CA TRP A 44 -5.08 -0.88 -10.38
C TRP A 44 -6.07 -0.28 -9.39
N THR A 45 -6.53 -1.09 -8.44
CA THR A 45 -7.33 -0.64 -7.30
C THR A 45 -6.39 -0.41 -6.12
N TYR A 46 -6.15 0.86 -5.79
CA TYR A 46 -5.42 1.29 -4.61
C TYR A 46 -6.35 1.33 -3.39
N ILE A 47 -5.92 0.73 -2.29
CA ILE A 47 -6.65 0.71 -1.04
C ILE A 47 -5.69 1.09 0.08
N SER A 48 -6.03 2.14 0.81
CA SER A 48 -5.30 2.55 2.01
C SER A 48 -6.25 3.07 3.07
N LYS A 49 -5.85 2.91 4.33
CA LYS A 49 -6.53 3.42 5.50
C LYS A 49 -5.56 4.30 6.23
N ASP A 50 -5.81 5.60 6.23
CA ASP A 50 -5.00 6.56 6.95
C ASP A 50 -5.40 6.58 8.42
N GLY A 51 -4.41 6.92 9.27
CA GLY A 51 -4.60 7.09 10.69
C GLY A 51 -5.58 8.22 11.04
N TYR A 52 -5.80 8.36 12.33
CA TYR A 52 -6.95 9.08 12.87
C TYR A 52 -6.59 10.43 13.52
N THR A 53 -7.60 11.31 13.62
CA THR A 53 -7.58 12.59 14.34
C THR A 53 -8.58 12.58 15.52
N GLY A 54 -8.18 12.20 16.76
CA GLY A 54 -9.04 12.27 17.98
C GLY A 54 -8.62 11.40 19.20
N SER A 55 -9.39 10.38 19.62
CA SER A 55 -9.06 9.26 20.57
C SER A 55 -8.46 7.90 20.07
N ALA A 56 -7.43 7.39 20.77
CA ALA A 56 -6.83 6.05 20.56
C ALA A 56 -7.80 4.84 20.74
N LEU A 57 -9.01 5.07 21.27
CA LEU A 57 -9.99 4.04 21.66
C LEU A 57 -10.96 3.62 20.54
N GLY A 58 -10.86 4.20 19.34
CA GLY A 58 -11.76 3.87 18.24
C GLY A 58 -12.30 5.11 17.57
N SER A 59 -12.32 5.10 16.24
CA SER A 59 -12.75 6.22 15.45
C SER A 59 -13.15 5.86 14.05
N LYS A 60 -13.90 6.76 13.40
CA LYS A 60 -14.16 6.65 11.97
C LYS A 60 -12.83 6.65 11.21
N PRO A 61 -12.57 5.65 10.38
CA PRO A 61 -11.35 5.60 9.59
C PRO A 61 -11.39 6.70 8.54
N LYS A 62 -10.23 7.23 8.19
CA LYS A 62 -10.03 7.89 6.90
C LYS A 62 -9.47 6.85 5.97
N PHE A 63 -10.13 6.62 4.86
CA PHE A 63 -9.71 5.56 3.95
C PHE A 63 -9.98 5.98 2.52
N ILE A 64 -9.35 5.27 1.59
CA ILE A 64 -9.66 5.43 0.18
C ILE A 64 -9.60 4.10 -0.55
N VAL A 65 -10.51 3.97 -1.51
CA VAL A 65 -10.47 2.95 -2.56
C VAL A 65 -10.47 3.71 -3.87
N GLN A 66 -9.30 3.82 -4.51
CA GLN A 66 -9.11 4.61 -5.72
C GLN A 66 -8.72 3.69 -6.87
N LYS A 67 -9.37 3.87 -8.03
CA LYS A 67 -8.96 3.19 -9.26
C LYS A 67 -8.01 4.08 -10.04
N PHE A 68 -6.95 3.47 -10.56
CA PHE A 68 -6.03 4.03 -11.55
C PHE A 68 -6.07 3.17 -12.80
N ASP A 69 -5.96 3.77 -13.98
CA ASP A 69 -5.97 3.03 -15.24
C ASP A 69 -4.69 2.21 -15.43
N ASN A 70 -3.57 2.65 -14.83
CA ASN A 70 -2.29 1.96 -14.87
C ASN A 70 -1.40 2.40 -13.69
N ILE A 71 -0.25 1.74 -13.54
CA ILE A 71 0.68 2.04 -12.44
C ILE A 71 1.28 3.45 -12.54
N GLU A 72 1.42 4.01 -13.75
CA GLU A 72 1.95 5.35 -13.96
C GLU A 72 1.04 6.43 -13.34
N GLN A 73 -0.27 6.30 -13.54
CA GLN A 73 -1.23 7.19 -12.87
C GLN A 73 -1.11 7.12 -11.35
N PHE A 74 -0.92 5.93 -10.76
CA PHE A 74 -0.66 5.81 -9.33
C PHE A 74 0.65 6.51 -8.95
N ARG A 75 1.73 6.29 -9.69
CA ARG A 75 3.06 6.87 -9.40
C ARG A 75 3.01 8.39 -9.28
N HIS A 76 2.22 9.05 -10.11
CA HIS A 76 2.08 10.52 -10.13
C HIS A 76 0.92 11.04 -9.31
N SER A 77 0.06 10.17 -8.78
CA SER A 77 -1.06 10.58 -7.94
C SER A 77 -0.59 11.15 -6.60
N VAL A 78 -1.44 11.97 -5.98
CA VAL A 78 -1.19 12.50 -4.63
C VAL A 78 -0.97 11.39 -3.59
N HIS A 79 -1.52 10.19 -3.83
CA HIS A 79 -1.40 9.04 -2.93
C HIS A 79 0.02 8.48 -2.85
N ASN A 80 0.89 8.75 -3.82
CA ASN A 80 2.29 8.32 -3.81
C ASN A 80 3.26 9.41 -3.32
N PHE A 81 2.75 10.51 -2.78
CA PHE A 81 3.55 11.60 -2.21
C PHE A 81 3.10 11.95 -0.79
N GLU A 82 4.03 12.45 0.02
CA GLU A 82 3.75 12.94 1.36
C GLU A 82 3.01 14.27 1.33
N THR A 83 2.01 14.41 2.21
CA THR A 83 1.21 15.64 2.38
C THR A 83 1.15 16.02 3.86
N ASN A 84 0.89 17.29 4.15
CA ASN A 84 0.71 17.76 5.54
C ASN A 84 -0.62 17.30 6.14
N GLU A 85 -1.61 17.11 5.29
CA GLU A 85 -2.94 16.63 5.62
C GLU A 85 -3.06 15.13 5.30
N THR A 86 -4.16 14.52 5.75
CA THR A 86 -4.50 13.13 5.39
C THR A 86 -4.99 13.05 3.95
N HIS A 87 -4.52 12.08 3.17
CA HIS A 87 -4.90 11.87 1.76
C HIS A 87 -6.37 11.56 1.54
N SER A 88 -7.06 11.11 2.57
CA SER A 88 -8.40 10.57 2.47
C SER A 88 -9.36 11.14 3.53
N THR A 89 -10.65 11.04 3.22
CA THR A 89 -11.76 11.45 4.09
C THR A 89 -12.44 10.24 4.72
N ALA A 90 -13.33 10.46 5.70
CA ALA A 90 -14.09 9.39 6.33
C ALA A 90 -15.12 8.72 5.40
N ASP A 91 -15.45 9.35 4.28
CA ASP A 91 -16.42 8.84 3.30
C ASP A 91 -15.74 8.05 2.17
N GLY A 92 -14.45 7.72 2.30
CA GLY A 92 -13.75 6.93 1.28
C GLY A 92 -13.27 7.73 0.07
N LYS A 93 -13.15 9.06 0.19
CA LYS A 93 -12.79 9.97 -0.92
C LYS A 93 -11.43 10.61 -0.72
N GLU A 94 -10.76 10.95 -1.82
CA GLU A 94 -9.55 11.79 -1.82
C GLU A 94 -9.85 13.14 -1.16
N ALA A 95 -8.96 13.58 -0.27
CA ALA A 95 -9.05 14.87 0.38
C ALA A 95 -8.65 15.99 -0.59
N LYS A 96 -9.24 17.19 -0.41
CA LYS A 96 -9.00 18.36 -1.27
C LYS A 96 -8.08 19.36 -0.60
N GLY A 97 -7.39 20.17 -1.41
CA GLY A 97 -6.54 21.25 -0.92
C GLY A 97 -5.29 20.74 -0.20
N LEU A 98 -4.79 19.58 -0.60
CA LEU A 98 -3.60 18.96 -0.01
C LEU A 98 -2.35 19.78 -0.32
N THR A 99 -1.47 19.88 0.68
CA THR A 99 -0.18 20.54 0.57
C THR A 99 0.92 19.49 0.61
N PHE A 100 1.72 19.40 -0.46
CA PHE A 100 2.83 18.45 -0.54
C PHE A 100 3.95 18.81 0.44
N LYS A 101 4.53 17.80 1.08
CA LYS A 101 5.81 17.96 1.77
C LYS A 101 6.93 17.97 0.74
N LEU A 102 7.81 18.95 0.84
CA LEU A 102 8.93 19.13 -0.07
C LEU A 102 10.25 18.82 0.63
N ASP A 103 11.20 18.24 -0.09
CA ASP A 103 12.57 18.10 0.37
C ASP A 103 13.30 19.47 0.36
N LYS A 104 14.55 19.47 0.83
CA LYS A 104 15.40 20.66 0.85
C LYS A 104 15.56 21.32 -0.53
N ASP A 105 15.47 20.54 -1.60
CA ASP A 105 15.65 20.95 -3.00
C ASP A 105 14.31 21.40 -3.63
N GLY A 106 13.19 21.28 -2.91
CA GLY A 106 11.86 21.68 -3.35
C GLY A 106 11.09 20.60 -4.11
N ASN A 107 11.55 19.34 -4.10
CA ASN A 107 10.83 18.23 -4.74
C ASN A 107 9.84 17.60 -3.77
N LYS A 108 8.72 17.10 -4.30
CA LYS A 108 7.75 16.31 -3.56
C LYS A 108 8.41 15.05 -2.99
N ILE A 109 8.18 14.79 -1.71
CA ILE A 109 8.67 13.58 -1.03
C ILE A 109 7.76 12.41 -1.42
N GLN A 110 8.36 11.32 -1.91
CA GLN A 110 7.62 10.09 -2.24
C GLN A 110 7.13 9.42 -0.97
N ARG A 111 5.88 8.96 -0.97
CA ARG A 111 5.24 8.35 0.20
C ARG A 111 5.72 6.93 0.44
N TYR A 112 5.65 6.08 -0.59
CA TYR A 112 5.99 4.66 -0.45
C TYR A 112 7.41 4.42 -0.96
N ASP A 113 8.33 4.17 -0.04
CA ASP A 113 9.73 3.91 -0.34
C ASP A 113 9.96 2.45 -0.74
N GLN A 114 9.04 1.53 -0.41
CA GLN A 114 9.20 0.10 -0.68
C GLN A 114 7.91 -0.55 -1.20
N ALA A 115 8.07 -1.52 -2.09
CA ALA A 115 7.00 -2.27 -2.71
C ALA A 115 7.36 -3.75 -2.94
N LEU A 116 6.45 -4.64 -2.57
CA LEU A 116 6.52 -6.08 -2.87
C LEU A 116 5.49 -6.40 -3.94
N TYR A 117 5.92 -7.05 -5.01
CA TYR A 117 5.02 -7.54 -6.04
C TYR A 117 4.78 -9.03 -5.84
N ILE A 118 3.50 -9.42 -5.82
CA ILE A 118 3.06 -10.80 -5.65
C ILE A 118 2.16 -11.15 -6.84
N PRO A 119 2.64 -11.94 -7.80
CA PRO A 119 1.81 -12.35 -8.92
C PRO A 119 0.71 -13.30 -8.46
N THR A 120 -0.54 -13.02 -8.85
CA THR A 120 -1.73 -13.77 -8.37
C THR A 120 -2.51 -14.46 -9.48
N THR A 121 -2.17 -14.19 -10.75
CA THR A 121 -2.78 -14.89 -11.89
C THR A 121 -2.28 -16.33 -11.97
N GLN A 122 -3.19 -17.28 -11.82
CA GLN A 122 -2.90 -18.70 -11.90
C GLN A 122 -2.80 -19.17 -13.36
N ALA A 123 -2.18 -20.33 -13.59
CA ALA A 123 -2.00 -20.92 -14.92
C ALA A 123 -3.32 -21.09 -15.73
N ASN A 124 -4.48 -21.14 -15.06
CA ASN A 124 -5.80 -21.22 -15.69
C ASN A 124 -6.46 -19.84 -15.94
N GLY A 125 -5.71 -18.74 -15.74
CA GLY A 125 -6.19 -17.36 -15.90
C GLY A 125 -7.08 -16.85 -14.76
N THR A 126 -7.25 -17.62 -13.68
CA THR A 126 -8.03 -17.16 -12.52
C THR A 126 -7.16 -16.34 -11.56
N SER A 127 -7.77 -15.39 -10.86
CA SER A 127 -7.12 -14.68 -9.75
C SER A 127 -8.09 -14.45 -8.60
N THR A 128 -7.54 -14.12 -7.43
CA THR A 128 -8.30 -13.83 -6.22
C THR A 128 -8.60 -12.34 -6.01
N ASP A 129 -8.25 -11.48 -6.97
CA ASP A 129 -8.29 -10.02 -6.86
C ASP A 129 -9.62 -9.46 -6.36
N THR A 130 -10.75 -9.93 -6.89
CA THR A 130 -12.08 -9.48 -6.44
C THR A 130 -12.24 -9.70 -4.94
N LYS A 131 -11.79 -10.85 -4.43
CA LYS A 131 -11.83 -11.20 -3.02
C LYS A 131 -10.80 -10.39 -2.22
N THR A 132 -9.60 -10.18 -2.77
CA THR A 132 -8.56 -9.32 -2.19
C THR A 132 -9.07 -7.89 -1.99
N ILE A 133 -9.64 -7.29 -3.04
CA ILE A 133 -10.22 -5.95 -3.04
C ILE A 133 -11.37 -5.87 -2.05
N GLN A 134 -12.27 -6.84 -2.04
CA GLN A 134 -13.39 -6.89 -1.11
C GLN A 134 -12.91 -6.93 0.35
N ASN A 135 -11.97 -7.80 0.68
CA ASN A 135 -11.44 -7.94 2.03
C ASN A 135 -10.69 -6.68 2.48
N ALA A 136 -9.79 -6.17 1.65
CA ALA A 136 -9.03 -4.95 1.94
C ALA A 136 -9.97 -3.74 2.09
N THR A 137 -10.99 -3.62 1.25
CA THR A 137 -12.01 -2.55 1.34
C THR A 137 -12.82 -2.64 2.64
N ASN A 138 -13.24 -3.85 3.04
CA ASN A 138 -13.97 -4.04 4.28
C ASN A 138 -13.11 -3.69 5.51
N SER A 139 -11.83 -4.05 5.48
CA SER A 139 -10.85 -3.69 6.51
C SER A 139 -10.58 -2.18 6.56
N ALA A 140 -10.51 -1.52 5.39
CA ALA A 140 -10.32 -0.08 5.30
C ALA A 140 -11.51 0.71 5.89
N LYS A 141 -12.73 0.18 5.72
CA LYS A 141 -13.98 0.76 6.24
C LYS A 141 -14.24 0.48 7.73
N SER A 142 -13.56 -0.50 8.33
CA SER A 142 -13.75 -0.82 9.74
C SER A 142 -13.21 0.29 10.64
N ASP A 143 -13.76 0.43 11.83
CA ASP A 143 -13.32 1.46 12.78
C ASP A 143 -11.80 1.36 13.03
N TYR A 144 -11.14 2.52 13.05
CA TYR A 144 -9.71 2.60 13.31
C TYR A 144 -9.49 2.54 14.83
N CYS A 145 -8.76 1.52 15.27
CA CYS A 145 -8.28 1.40 16.65
C CYS A 145 -6.80 1.10 16.62
N LEU A 146 -5.97 1.94 17.27
CA LEU A 146 -4.50 1.75 17.32
C LEU A 146 -4.10 0.37 17.86
N MET A 147 -4.98 -0.26 18.64
CA MET A 147 -4.75 -1.60 19.17
C MET A 147 -5.28 -2.71 18.26
N ASN A 148 -6.28 -2.50 17.39
CA ASN A 148 -7.05 -3.59 16.75
C ASN A 148 -7.50 -3.35 15.29
N GLY A 149 -7.06 -2.29 14.59
CA GLY A 149 -7.53 -2.02 13.22
C GLY A 149 -6.81 -0.87 12.51
N ASP A 150 -5.55 -1.08 12.11
CA ASP A 150 -4.69 -0.05 11.49
C ASP A 150 -4.50 -0.23 9.96
N CYS A 151 -3.64 0.59 9.36
CA CYS A 151 -3.36 0.57 7.91
C CYS A 151 -2.76 -0.77 7.43
N SER A 152 -2.06 -1.49 8.31
CA SER A 152 -1.46 -2.78 7.99
C SER A 152 -2.46 -3.94 8.02
N ASP A 153 -3.61 -3.77 8.69
CA ASP A 153 -4.71 -4.74 8.63
C ASP A 153 -5.38 -4.75 7.25
N VAL A 154 -5.45 -3.60 6.56
CA VAL A 154 -5.92 -3.53 5.16
C VAL A 154 -5.13 -4.48 4.26
N VAL A 155 -3.80 -4.44 4.39
CA VAL A 155 -2.90 -5.32 3.66
C VAL A 155 -3.11 -6.77 4.10
N ALA A 156 -3.06 -7.04 5.40
CA ALA A 156 -3.13 -8.39 5.93
C ALA A 156 -4.47 -9.11 5.60
N ASP A 157 -5.58 -8.38 5.66
CA ASP A 157 -6.92 -8.89 5.35
C ASP A 157 -7.10 -9.10 3.85
N GLY A 158 -6.59 -8.18 3.01
CA GLY A 158 -6.52 -8.36 1.57
C GLY A 158 -5.78 -9.67 1.22
N LEU A 159 -4.59 -9.85 1.78
CA LEU A 159 -3.78 -11.05 1.53
C LEU A 159 -4.43 -12.34 2.07
N SER A 160 -5.18 -12.29 3.17
CA SER A 160 -5.84 -13.48 3.75
C SER A 160 -6.82 -14.19 2.81
N GLY A 161 -7.40 -13.44 1.86
CA GLY A 161 -8.30 -13.97 0.84
C GLY A 161 -7.60 -14.42 -0.44
N SER A 162 -6.29 -14.23 -0.53
CA SER A 162 -5.54 -14.24 -1.79
C SER A 162 -4.71 -15.51 -2.01
N LYS A 163 -4.43 -15.80 -3.27
CA LYS A 163 -3.54 -16.89 -3.70
C LYS A 163 -2.49 -16.36 -4.65
N ASP A 164 -1.30 -16.94 -4.62
CA ASP A 164 -0.24 -16.65 -5.57
C ASP A 164 -0.51 -17.33 -6.94
N TYR A 165 0.39 -17.12 -7.89
CA TYR A 165 0.34 -17.70 -9.23
C TYR A 165 0.34 -19.24 -9.25
N ASN A 166 0.82 -19.90 -8.18
CA ASN A 166 0.77 -21.35 -8.01
C ASN A 166 -0.54 -21.83 -7.34
N GLY A 167 -1.46 -20.91 -7.03
CA GLY A 167 -2.70 -21.19 -6.31
C GLY A 167 -2.52 -21.44 -4.81
N ILE A 168 -1.33 -21.13 -4.27
CA ILE A 168 -1.01 -21.30 -2.85
C ILE A 168 -1.51 -20.07 -2.08
N PRO A 169 -2.19 -20.23 -0.93
CA PRO A 169 -2.63 -19.10 -0.12
C PRO A 169 -1.46 -18.21 0.30
N ILE A 170 -1.58 -16.91 0.01
CA ILE A 170 -0.57 -15.91 0.37
C ILE A 170 -0.59 -15.74 1.90
N LYS A 171 0.60 -15.74 2.51
CA LYS A 171 0.76 -15.54 3.94
C LYS A 171 0.69 -14.05 4.26
N ASN A 172 -0.22 -13.66 5.14
CA ASN A 172 -0.24 -12.29 5.64
C ASN A 172 0.82 -12.05 6.74
N GLY A 173 0.97 -10.79 7.15
CA GLY A 173 1.92 -10.36 8.17
C GLY A 173 1.47 -10.60 9.62
N ASN A 174 0.23 -11.05 9.84
CA ASN A 174 -0.35 -11.20 11.17
C ASN A 174 0.27 -12.36 11.95
N THR A 175 0.27 -12.24 13.28
CA THR A 175 0.71 -13.27 14.22
C THR A 175 -0.31 -13.48 15.32
N ILE A 176 -0.29 -14.66 15.93
CA ILE A 176 -1.06 -14.95 17.14
C ILE A 176 -0.48 -14.09 18.29
N PRO A 177 -1.32 -13.42 19.11
CA PRO A 177 -0.87 -12.70 20.28
C PRO A 177 -0.08 -13.61 21.23
N THR A 178 1.05 -13.13 21.72
CA THR A 178 1.91 -13.85 22.65
C THR A 178 1.46 -13.66 24.10
N GLY A 179 0.59 -12.67 24.36
CA GLY A 179 0.19 -12.25 25.70
C GLY A 179 1.16 -11.23 26.30
N GLN A 180 2.29 -10.95 25.65
CA GLN A 180 3.26 -9.96 26.08
C GLN A 180 3.03 -8.64 25.33
N ALA A 181 2.49 -7.63 26.02
CA ALA A 181 2.01 -6.38 25.43
C ALA A 181 3.04 -5.66 24.52
N LEU A 182 4.32 -5.63 24.90
CA LEU A 182 5.38 -5.01 24.10
C LEU A 182 5.65 -5.76 22.80
N ILE A 183 5.72 -7.10 22.87
CA ILE A 183 5.93 -7.96 21.70
C ILE A 183 4.72 -7.87 20.77
N ASP A 184 3.52 -7.89 21.34
CA ASP A 184 2.27 -7.83 20.58
C ASP A 184 2.09 -6.46 19.90
N SER A 185 2.54 -5.37 20.53
CA SER A 185 2.57 -4.04 19.92
C SER A 185 3.55 -3.98 18.75
N TRP A 186 4.78 -4.46 18.93
CA TRP A 186 5.79 -4.51 17.87
C TRP A 186 5.36 -5.40 16.70
N ASN A 187 4.67 -6.50 16.99
CA ASN A 187 4.10 -7.42 15.99
C ASN A 187 2.98 -6.79 15.15
N LYS A 188 2.31 -5.75 15.66
CA LYS A 188 1.25 -5.03 14.97
C LYS A 188 1.77 -3.92 14.06
N ALA A 189 2.98 -3.41 14.31
CA ALA A 189 3.55 -2.33 13.53
C ALA A 189 3.59 -2.65 12.01
N PRO A 190 3.18 -1.72 11.13
CA PRO A 190 3.16 -1.92 9.69
C PRO A 190 4.51 -2.41 9.12
N ASN A 191 5.63 -1.85 9.59
CA ASN A 191 6.97 -2.28 9.17
C ASN A 191 7.23 -3.76 9.47
N THR A 192 6.85 -4.22 10.67
CA THR A 192 7.01 -5.62 11.09
C THR A 192 6.13 -6.54 10.25
N LYS A 193 4.88 -6.17 9.98
CA LYS A 193 3.99 -6.98 9.13
C LYS A 193 4.48 -7.05 7.69
N PHE A 194 4.98 -5.95 7.13
CA PHE A 194 5.56 -5.94 5.78
C PHE A 194 6.76 -6.88 5.67
N ASN A 195 7.72 -6.81 6.60
CA ASN A 195 8.88 -7.71 6.62
C ASN A 195 8.43 -9.19 6.64
N ARG A 196 7.44 -9.51 7.48
CA ARG A 196 6.89 -10.88 7.53
C ARG A 196 6.21 -11.30 6.23
N ILE A 197 5.51 -10.40 5.55
CA ILE A 197 4.92 -10.70 4.24
C ILE A 197 6.03 -11.02 3.25
N ALA A 198 7.08 -10.22 3.19
CA ALA A 198 8.24 -10.48 2.35
C ALA A 198 8.86 -11.85 2.65
N ASP A 199 9.19 -12.11 3.92
CA ASP A 199 9.86 -13.33 4.37
C ASP A 199 9.02 -14.59 4.14
N ARG A 200 7.73 -14.56 4.50
CA ARG A 200 6.86 -15.74 4.47
C ARG A 200 6.44 -16.14 3.06
N ASN A 201 6.34 -15.18 2.15
CA ASN A 201 5.98 -15.45 0.76
C ASN A 201 7.20 -15.59 -0.14
N LYS A 202 8.43 -15.50 0.41
CA LYS A 202 9.68 -15.54 -0.36
C LYS A 202 9.62 -14.61 -1.56
N SER A 203 9.09 -13.41 -1.35
CA SER A 203 8.91 -12.43 -2.40
C SER A 203 10.27 -11.86 -2.79
N ASP A 204 10.97 -12.53 -3.70
CA ASP A 204 12.23 -12.05 -4.26
C ASP A 204 12.03 -10.85 -5.22
N ILE A 205 10.77 -10.48 -5.48
CA ILE A 205 10.39 -9.40 -6.40
C ILE A 205 10.29 -8.08 -5.63
N ASN A 206 11.44 -7.42 -5.46
CA ASN A 206 11.49 -6.00 -5.14
C ASN A 206 10.86 -5.21 -6.29
N TYR A 207 9.83 -4.43 -5.99
CA TYR A 207 9.09 -3.62 -6.97
C TYR A 207 9.21 -2.11 -6.70
N ASP A 208 10.20 -1.69 -5.91
CA ASP A 208 10.40 -0.30 -5.49
C ASP A 208 10.52 0.64 -6.71
N ALA A 209 11.25 0.20 -7.73
CA ALA A 209 11.40 0.95 -8.98
C ALA A 209 10.09 1.10 -9.77
N GLY A 210 9.19 0.12 -9.67
CA GLY A 210 7.91 0.13 -10.40
C GLY A 210 6.92 1.18 -9.88
N VAL A 211 7.03 1.53 -8.60
CA VAL A 211 6.19 2.54 -7.92
C VAL A 211 6.87 3.91 -7.77
N LYS A 212 8.15 4.02 -8.16
CA LYS A 212 8.92 5.26 -8.03
C LYS A 212 8.49 6.28 -9.08
N PRO A 213 8.03 7.49 -8.70
CA PRO A 213 7.74 8.54 -9.67
C PRO A 213 9.03 8.96 -10.37
N ASP A 214 8.94 9.12 -11.69
CA ASP A 214 10.00 9.68 -12.53
C ASP A 214 10.08 11.22 -12.41
N ASP A 215 9.01 11.86 -11.97
CA ASP A 215 8.93 13.30 -11.75
C ASP A 215 8.39 13.64 -10.35
N LYS A 216 9.20 14.36 -9.59
CA LYS A 216 8.89 14.82 -8.22
C LYS A 216 8.69 16.33 -8.15
N THR A 217 8.70 17.03 -9.26
CA THR A 217 8.53 18.48 -9.29
C THR A 217 7.10 18.87 -8.93
N LEU A 218 6.95 19.99 -8.22
CA LEU A 218 5.64 20.58 -7.94
C LEU A 218 5.02 21.07 -9.26
N LYS A 219 3.79 20.64 -9.55
CA LYS A 219 3.07 20.99 -10.77
C LYS A 219 2.30 22.29 -10.61
N LYS A 220 1.97 22.91 -11.75
CA LYS A 220 1.18 24.15 -11.75
C LYS A 220 -0.16 23.92 -11.06
N GLY A 221 -0.44 24.71 -10.01
CA GLY A 221 -1.66 24.61 -9.21
C GLY A 221 -1.55 23.69 -7.99
N GLU A 222 -0.43 22.99 -7.81
CA GLU A 222 -0.12 22.28 -6.58
C GLU A 222 0.51 23.24 -5.55
N THR A 223 0.25 22.99 -4.27
CA THR A 223 0.87 23.72 -3.15
C THR A 223 1.87 22.81 -2.44
N GLY A 224 2.99 23.34 -1.99
CA GLY A 224 3.99 22.57 -1.25
C GLY A 224 4.74 23.40 -0.21
N THR A 225 5.19 22.73 0.85
CA THR A 225 5.95 23.32 1.96
C THR A 225 7.15 22.45 2.31
N LYS A 226 8.28 23.08 2.60
CA LYS A 226 9.49 22.42 3.12
C LYS A 226 9.36 22.13 4.61
#